data_AF-A0A8C8GTK5-F1
#
_entry.id   AF-A0A8C8GTK5-F1
#
_cell.length_a   1.000
_cell.length_b   1.000
_cell.length_c   1.000
_cell.angle_alpha   90.00
_cell.angle_beta   90.00
_cell.angle_gamma   90.00
#
_symmetry.space_group_name_H-M   'P 1'
#
loop_
_entity.id
_entity.type
_entity.pdbx_description
1 polymer ?
#
loop_
_entity_poly.entity_id
_entity_poly.type
_entity_poly.pdbx_seq_one_letter_code
_entity_poly.pdbx_strand_id
1 'polypeptide(L)'
;MAETGVALGFLEEAENWQLQSHQFPSKVGGKPAWLSQLDIPGLPELECGKCHLPTAFLMQVYAPITGQDRSFHRTLFVFCCKTPDCYSRNDSRCLKVFRSQLPRRNDFYPYNPPSDEDPNWTERDPGVHSSGVKLCKLCGCPGQKVCSKCHAVSYCSKEHQTIDWKHCHKKECCKQVPSSAVPSPFLFPELELVTEPEEHQKEESSQTVGDAQNNVECSSLVDDLAETELENMAMHETEDGKVFQKFKRRIASEPHQVLRYFRDGSPLWVSSEHVPVEKGIPHCSCGSRRIFEFQVMPQLLNDLKVDSTDASIDWGTLAVYTCADSCDQGNKYSSEFIWKQDFTEQK
;
A
#
# COMPACT_ATOMS: atom_id res chain seq x y z
N MET A 1 -23.84 0.09 -8.37
CA MET A 1 -24.12 -0.66 -7.13
C MET A 1 -22.85 -0.55 -6.31
N ALA A 2 -22.90 0.06 -5.12
CA ALA A 2 -21.73 0.10 -4.25
C ALA A 2 -21.41 -1.33 -3.83
N GLU A 3 -20.15 -1.75 -3.89
CA GLU A 3 -19.72 -3.03 -3.31
C GLU A 3 -20.05 -3.00 -1.82
N THR A 4 -21.10 -3.73 -1.45
CA THR A 4 -21.56 -3.86 -0.07
C THR A 4 -20.72 -4.94 0.60
N GLY A 5 -19.46 -4.63 0.91
CA GLY A 5 -18.55 -5.58 1.54
C GLY A 5 -17.14 -5.03 1.67
N VAL A 6 -16.37 -5.58 2.61
CA VAL A 6 -14.93 -5.35 2.68
C VAL A 6 -14.25 -6.30 1.70
N ALA A 7 -13.30 -5.82 0.91
CA ALA A 7 -12.42 -6.69 0.14
C ALA A 7 -11.06 -6.82 0.85
N LEU A 8 -10.59 -8.04 1.07
CA LEU A 8 -9.28 -8.36 1.62
C LEU A 8 -8.28 -8.48 0.49
N GLY A 9 -7.06 -7.97 0.68
CA GLY A 9 -5.99 -8.09 -0.32
C GLY A 9 -4.89 -9.04 0.13
N PHE A 10 -4.39 -9.83 -0.81
CA PHE A 10 -3.35 -10.84 -0.65
C PHE A 10 -2.27 -10.66 -1.70
N LEU A 11 -1.07 -11.17 -1.42
CA LEU A 11 0.08 -11.04 -2.31
C LEU A 11 0.34 -12.34 -3.08
N GLU A 12 0.50 -12.20 -4.39
CA GLU A 12 0.81 -13.30 -5.30
C GLU A 12 2.01 -12.96 -6.20
N GLU A 13 2.68 -14.01 -6.69
CA GLU A 13 3.71 -13.86 -7.72
C GLU A 13 3.03 -13.59 -9.06
N ALA A 14 3.54 -12.61 -9.80
CA ALA A 14 3.07 -12.29 -11.15
C ALA A 14 4.24 -12.05 -12.09
N GLU A 15 4.00 -12.25 -13.38
CA GLU A 15 4.97 -11.96 -14.42
C GLU A 15 5.14 -10.45 -14.60
N ASN A 16 6.35 -10.01 -14.94
CA ASN A 16 6.67 -8.57 -15.01
C ASN A 16 5.74 -7.77 -15.94
N TRP A 17 5.23 -8.38 -17.02
CA TRP A 17 4.35 -7.71 -17.98
C TRP A 17 2.95 -7.44 -17.39
N GLN A 18 2.47 -8.28 -16.48
CA GLN A 18 1.19 -8.12 -15.77
C GLN A 18 1.22 -6.90 -14.84
N LEU A 19 2.41 -6.53 -14.36
CA LEU A 19 2.61 -5.44 -13.40
C LEU A 19 2.98 -4.09 -14.06
N GLN A 20 2.75 -3.96 -15.36
CA GLN A 20 3.00 -2.75 -16.13
C GLN A 20 1.78 -1.82 -16.16
N SER A 21 2.01 -0.52 -16.40
CA SER A 21 0.96 0.50 -16.37
C SER A 21 -0.25 0.25 -17.29
N HIS A 22 -0.10 -0.50 -18.39
CA HIS A 22 -1.19 -0.80 -19.32
C HIS A 22 -2.13 -1.91 -18.85
N GLN A 23 -1.71 -2.67 -17.84
CA GLN A 23 -2.51 -3.71 -17.18
C GLN A 23 -3.28 -3.15 -15.95
N PHE A 24 -3.06 -1.88 -15.60
CA PHE A 24 -3.69 -1.22 -14.45
C PHE A 24 -3.57 -2.01 -13.13
N PRO A 25 -2.36 -2.44 -12.73
CA PRO A 25 -2.19 -3.40 -11.65
C PRO A 25 -2.48 -2.77 -10.28
N SER A 26 -3.01 -3.61 -9.39
CA SER A 26 -2.83 -3.48 -7.94
C SER A 26 -1.57 -4.28 -7.58
N LYS A 27 -0.60 -3.67 -6.90
CA LYS A 27 0.70 -4.30 -6.63
C LYS A 27 1.44 -3.70 -5.44
N VAL A 28 2.36 -4.46 -4.88
CA VAL A 28 3.34 -4.04 -3.88
C VAL A 28 4.72 -3.97 -4.51
N GLY A 29 5.50 -2.97 -4.11
CA GLY A 29 6.91 -2.82 -4.43
C GLY A 29 7.23 -2.71 -5.92
N GLY A 30 8.49 -2.96 -6.26
CA GLY A 30 9.02 -2.66 -7.59
C GLY A 30 8.96 -1.16 -7.93
N LYS A 31 8.75 -0.85 -9.22
CA LYS A 31 8.56 0.55 -9.67
C LYS A 31 7.07 0.88 -9.77
N PRO A 32 6.67 2.14 -9.54
CA PRO A 32 5.30 2.56 -9.77
C PRO A 32 4.89 2.32 -11.22
N ALA A 33 3.75 1.68 -11.42
CA ALA A 33 3.08 1.61 -12.70
C ALA A 33 2.20 2.86 -12.84
N TRP A 34 2.83 3.98 -13.23
CA TRP A 34 2.19 5.29 -13.36
C TRP A 34 1.01 5.25 -14.32
N LEU A 35 -0.15 5.75 -13.88
CA LEU A 35 -1.39 5.78 -14.64
C LEU A 35 -1.36 6.92 -15.68
N SER A 36 -1.39 8.16 -15.22
CA SER A 36 -1.10 9.30 -16.10
C SER A 36 0.40 9.34 -16.38
N GLN A 37 0.75 9.42 -17.67
CA GLN A 37 2.14 9.56 -18.10
C GLN A 37 2.63 11.02 -18.07
N LEU A 38 1.75 11.95 -17.68
CA LEU A 38 2.02 13.38 -17.51
C LEU A 38 1.93 13.77 -16.03
N ASP A 39 2.57 14.87 -15.67
CA ASP A 39 2.50 15.48 -14.34
C ASP A 39 2.78 14.49 -13.18
N ILE A 40 3.67 13.54 -13.42
CA ILE A 40 4.11 12.55 -12.43
C ILE A 40 4.79 13.30 -11.27
N PRO A 41 4.48 12.98 -9.99
CA PRO A 41 5.05 13.66 -8.84
C PRO A 41 6.58 13.70 -8.90
N GLY A 42 7.12 14.90 -8.76
CA GLY A 42 8.57 15.11 -8.76
C GLY A 42 9.20 14.76 -7.42
N LEU A 43 10.54 14.83 -7.35
CA LEU A 43 11.26 14.64 -6.09
C LEU A 43 10.72 15.52 -4.94
N PRO A 44 10.43 16.83 -5.11
CA PRO A 44 9.93 17.65 -4.01
C PRO A 44 8.62 17.16 -3.36
N GLU A 45 7.80 16.44 -4.13
CA GLU A 45 6.53 15.86 -3.65
C GLU A 45 6.75 14.48 -3.02
N LEU A 46 7.78 13.76 -3.48
CA LEU A 46 8.17 12.40 -3.09
C LEU A 46 9.35 12.38 -2.10
N GLU A 47 9.63 13.48 -1.41
CA GLU A 47 10.60 13.53 -0.32
C GLU A 47 9.93 13.23 1.02
N CYS A 48 10.61 12.47 1.87
CA CYS A 48 10.18 12.22 3.24
C CYS A 48 10.06 13.54 4.00
N GLY A 49 8.94 13.76 4.71
CA GLY A 49 8.71 14.97 5.50
C GLY A 49 9.56 15.11 6.76
N LYS A 50 10.50 14.18 7.00
CA LYS A 50 11.42 14.18 8.16
C LYS A 50 12.87 14.29 7.73
N CYS A 51 13.36 13.33 6.94
CA CYS A 51 14.77 13.29 6.52
C CYS A 51 15.02 13.94 5.14
N HIS A 52 13.98 14.33 4.41
CA HIS A 52 14.06 14.89 3.06
C HIS A 52 14.77 13.99 2.02
N LEU A 53 14.92 12.70 2.33
CA LEU A 53 15.38 11.71 1.37
C LEU A 53 14.21 11.23 0.51
N PRO A 54 14.46 10.78 -0.74
CA PRO A 54 13.40 10.25 -1.59
C PRO A 54 12.70 9.05 -0.94
N THR A 55 11.37 9.02 -1.01
CA THR A 55 10.57 7.88 -0.57
C THR A 55 10.61 6.74 -1.60
N ALA A 56 10.51 5.50 -1.11
CA ALA A 56 10.35 4.31 -1.94
C ALA A 56 8.86 4.07 -2.25
N PHE A 57 8.58 3.51 -3.42
CA PHE A 57 7.24 3.07 -3.79
C PHE A 57 6.85 1.85 -2.95
N LEU A 58 5.79 1.95 -2.17
CA LEU A 58 5.31 0.88 -1.29
C LEU A 58 4.30 0.00 -2.03
N MET A 59 3.22 0.60 -2.52
CA MET A 59 2.16 -0.12 -3.21
C MET A 59 1.28 0.80 -4.05
N GLN A 60 0.50 0.21 -4.94
CA GLN A 60 -0.60 0.88 -5.62
C GLN A 60 -1.84 0.00 -5.65
N VAL A 61 -3.01 0.65 -5.63
CA VAL A 61 -4.32 -0.01 -5.68
C VAL A 61 -5.13 0.60 -6.81
N TYR A 62 -5.56 -0.24 -7.76
CA TYR A 62 -6.52 0.13 -8.79
C TYR A 62 -7.93 0.12 -8.20
N ALA A 63 -8.57 1.28 -8.16
CA ALA A 63 -9.79 1.54 -7.40
C ALA A 63 -10.76 2.44 -8.21
N PRO A 64 -11.32 1.93 -9.33
CA PRO A 64 -12.25 2.67 -10.17
C PRO A 64 -13.55 3.01 -9.43
N ILE A 65 -14.20 4.13 -9.79
CA ILE A 65 -15.49 4.51 -9.20
C ILE A 65 -16.60 4.34 -10.24
N THR A 66 -17.47 3.37 -10.01
CA THR A 66 -18.62 3.10 -10.89
C THR A 66 -19.52 4.33 -11.00
N GLY A 67 -19.84 4.73 -12.23
CA GLY A 67 -20.73 5.86 -12.51
C GLY A 67 -20.03 7.22 -12.57
N GLN A 68 -18.71 7.29 -12.34
CA GLN A 68 -17.93 8.53 -12.48
C GLN A 68 -16.95 8.39 -13.65
N ASP A 69 -17.27 9.04 -14.78
CA ASP A 69 -16.49 8.92 -16.03
C ASP A 69 -15.00 9.20 -15.84
N ARG A 70 -14.66 10.28 -15.13
CA ARG A 70 -13.27 10.66 -14.84
C ARG A 70 -12.50 9.66 -13.99
N SER A 71 -13.20 8.82 -13.23
CA SER A 71 -12.63 7.83 -12.31
C SER A 71 -12.75 6.42 -12.88
N PHE A 72 -12.94 6.30 -14.20
CA PHE A 72 -12.99 5.00 -14.88
C PHE A 72 -11.70 4.23 -14.66
N HIS A 73 -10.55 4.88 -14.87
CA HIS A 73 -9.27 4.41 -14.36
C HIS A 73 -8.90 5.28 -13.19
N ARG A 74 -8.75 4.70 -12.01
CA ARG A 74 -8.34 5.42 -10.80
C ARG A 74 -7.38 4.56 -10.03
N THR A 75 -6.20 5.11 -9.77
CA THR A 75 -5.14 4.40 -9.05
C THR A 75 -4.65 5.24 -7.89
N LEU A 76 -4.49 4.60 -6.75
CA LEU A 76 -3.92 5.19 -5.54
C LEU A 76 -2.51 4.64 -5.35
N PHE A 77 -1.57 5.51 -5.06
CA PHE A 77 -0.15 5.18 -4.91
C PHE A 77 0.28 5.54 -3.50
N VAL A 78 0.99 4.64 -2.83
CA VAL A 78 1.55 4.85 -1.50
C VAL A 78 3.07 4.77 -1.58
N PHE A 79 3.73 5.72 -0.94
CA PHE A 79 5.19 5.77 -0.82
C PHE A 79 5.59 5.88 0.64
N CYS A 80 6.74 5.33 1.00
CA CYS A 80 7.25 5.35 2.36
C CYS A 80 8.76 5.62 2.40
N CYS A 81 9.23 6.22 3.49
CA CYS A 81 10.66 6.41 3.71
C CYS A 81 11.32 5.06 4.06
N LYS A 82 12.58 4.83 3.65
CA LYS A 82 13.37 3.68 4.11
C LYS A 82 14.28 3.99 5.30
N THR A 83 14.22 5.22 5.84
CA THR A 83 15.01 5.63 7.00
C THR A 83 14.27 5.24 8.30
N PRO A 84 14.83 4.36 9.14
CA PRO A 84 14.16 3.83 10.34
C PRO A 84 13.79 4.92 11.35
N ASP A 85 14.69 5.87 11.59
CA ASP A 85 14.46 7.02 12.50
C ASP A 85 13.26 7.90 12.08
N CYS A 86 12.77 7.76 10.84
CA CYS A 86 11.58 8.47 10.38
C CYS A 86 10.27 7.82 10.86
N TYR A 87 10.29 6.63 11.44
CA TYR A 87 9.12 5.89 11.93
C TYR A 87 8.83 6.17 13.40
N SER A 88 8.78 7.45 13.79
CA SER A 88 8.30 7.82 15.13
C SER A 88 6.84 7.42 15.32
N ARG A 89 6.49 7.15 16.59
CA ARG A 89 5.14 6.71 16.99
C ARG A 89 4.06 7.66 16.46
N ASN A 90 3.03 7.09 15.82
CA ASN A 90 1.81 7.77 15.41
C ASN A 90 2.04 9.00 14.52
N ASP A 91 3.05 8.92 13.63
CA ASP A 91 3.43 10.02 12.74
C ASP A 91 3.56 9.55 11.30
N SER A 92 2.74 10.16 10.43
CA SER A 92 2.61 9.78 9.03
C SER A 92 3.51 10.60 8.08
N ARG A 93 4.34 11.52 8.57
CA ARG A 93 5.14 12.43 7.71
C ARG A 93 6.17 11.71 6.83
N CYS A 94 6.52 10.47 7.16
CA CYS A 94 7.40 9.62 6.35
C CYS A 94 6.67 8.88 5.21
N LEU A 95 5.35 9.02 5.13
CA LEU A 95 4.49 8.40 4.14
C LEU A 95 3.92 9.46 3.18
N LYS A 96 3.62 9.05 1.95
CA LYS A 96 2.96 9.90 0.94
C LYS A 96 1.90 9.08 0.22
N VAL A 97 0.78 9.71 -0.12
CA VAL A 97 -0.26 9.09 -0.93
C VAL A 97 -0.67 10.02 -2.06
N PHE A 98 -0.83 9.45 -3.24
CA PHE A 98 -1.29 10.15 -4.42
C PHE A 98 -2.43 9.40 -5.10
N ARG A 99 -3.33 10.15 -5.73
CA ARG A 99 -4.41 9.64 -6.56
C ARG A 99 -4.21 10.13 -7.98
N SER A 100 -4.27 9.22 -8.95
CA SER A 100 -4.34 9.53 -10.38
C SER A 100 -5.63 9.00 -10.95
N GLN A 101 -6.20 9.72 -11.92
CA GLN A 101 -7.45 9.32 -12.55
C GLN A 101 -7.44 9.64 -14.03
N LEU A 102 -8.06 8.77 -14.83
CA LEU A 102 -8.27 8.99 -16.25
C LEU A 102 -9.69 8.52 -16.64
N PRO A 103 -10.34 9.25 -17.56
CA PRO A 103 -11.54 8.75 -18.20
C PRO A 103 -11.23 7.54 -19.09
N ARG A 104 -12.29 6.80 -19.47
CA ARG A 104 -12.14 5.63 -20.35
C ARG A 104 -11.43 5.98 -21.66
N ARG A 105 -11.83 7.10 -22.29
CA ARG A 105 -11.15 7.64 -23.46
C ARG A 105 -10.06 8.60 -23.01
N ASN A 106 -8.81 8.21 -23.16
CA ASN A 106 -7.65 9.01 -22.78
C ASN A 106 -6.51 8.84 -23.79
N ASP A 107 -5.46 9.65 -23.64
CA ASP A 107 -4.34 9.71 -24.60
C ASP A 107 -3.26 8.63 -24.36
N PHE A 108 -3.37 7.88 -23.26
CA PHE A 108 -2.31 6.99 -22.78
C PHE A 108 -2.60 5.52 -23.09
N TYR A 109 -3.86 5.11 -23.01
CA TYR A 109 -4.29 3.73 -23.11
C TYR A 109 -5.34 3.52 -24.19
N PRO A 110 -5.34 2.36 -24.87
CA PRO A 110 -6.39 2.01 -25.81
C PRO A 110 -7.77 1.94 -25.16
N TYR A 111 -8.81 2.18 -25.97
CA TYR A 111 -10.19 2.07 -25.51
C TYR A 111 -10.61 0.62 -25.19
N ASN A 112 -9.97 -0.37 -25.80
CA ASN A 112 -10.22 -1.79 -25.54
C ASN A 112 -9.12 -2.35 -24.64
N PRO A 113 -9.45 -3.29 -23.74
CA PRO A 113 -8.44 -3.90 -22.88
C PRO A 113 -7.36 -4.63 -23.72
N PRO A 114 -6.13 -4.75 -23.20
CA PRO A 114 -5.11 -5.63 -23.78
C PRO A 114 -5.58 -7.09 -23.71
N SER A 115 -4.93 -7.97 -24.48
CA SER A 115 -5.17 -9.42 -24.40
C SER A 115 -4.53 -9.98 -23.13
N ASP A 116 -5.24 -10.86 -22.43
CA ASP A 116 -4.73 -11.55 -21.24
C ASP A 116 -3.75 -12.70 -21.59
N GLU A 117 -3.67 -13.09 -22.86
CA GLU A 117 -2.90 -14.26 -23.32
C GLU A 117 -1.62 -13.92 -24.10
N ASP A 118 -1.41 -12.65 -24.45
CA ASP A 118 -0.29 -12.25 -25.31
C ASP A 118 0.65 -11.24 -24.61
N PRO A 119 1.81 -11.70 -24.09
CA PRO A 119 2.81 -10.81 -23.49
C PRO A 119 3.47 -9.89 -24.54
N ASN A 120 3.24 -10.16 -25.82
CA ASN A 120 3.90 -9.53 -26.96
C ASN A 120 3.11 -8.31 -27.47
N TRP A 121 2.42 -7.58 -26.57
CA TRP A 121 1.82 -6.29 -26.91
C TRP A 121 2.90 -5.40 -27.53
N THR A 122 2.80 -5.22 -28.85
CA THR A 122 3.87 -4.62 -29.65
C THR A 122 4.25 -3.25 -29.11
N GLU A 123 5.45 -3.22 -28.56
CA GLU A 123 6.06 -2.15 -27.79
C GLU A 123 6.02 -0.81 -28.55
N ARG A 124 5.47 0.22 -27.92
CA ARG A 124 6.26 1.45 -27.82
C ARG A 124 7.25 1.21 -26.69
N ASP A 125 8.53 1.33 -27.01
CA ASP A 125 9.70 1.17 -26.13
C ASP A 125 9.36 1.42 -24.64
N PRO A 126 9.43 0.40 -23.76
CA PRO A 126 9.08 0.48 -22.34
C PRO A 126 9.82 1.59 -21.56
N GLY A 127 10.92 2.10 -22.12
CA GLY A 127 11.72 3.18 -21.55
C GLY A 127 11.28 4.60 -21.92
N VAL A 128 10.36 4.76 -22.87
CA VAL A 128 9.90 6.08 -23.34
C VAL A 128 8.43 6.24 -22.99
N HIS A 129 8.17 6.79 -21.80
CA HIS A 129 6.88 7.42 -21.50
C HIS A 129 6.52 8.33 -22.67
N SER A 130 5.28 8.23 -23.17
CA SER A 130 4.83 8.97 -24.36
C SER A 130 4.95 10.50 -24.21
N SER A 131 5.10 10.97 -22.96
CA SER A 131 5.36 12.35 -22.57
C SER A 131 6.81 12.82 -22.73
N GLY A 132 7.77 11.93 -23.02
CA GLY A 132 9.19 12.27 -23.09
C GLY A 132 9.87 12.46 -21.72
N VAL A 133 9.17 12.16 -20.62
CA VAL A 133 9.73 12.22 -19.27
C VAL A 133 10.75 11.11 -19.07
N LYS A 134 12.00 11.48 -18.74
CA LYS A 134 13.03 10.51 -18.37
C LYS A 134 12.79 10.03 -16.95
N LEU A 135 12.67 8.72 -16.75
CA LEU A 135 12.48 8.15 -15.41
C LEU A 135 13.82 7.83 -14.74
N CYS A 136 13.80 7.84 -13.42
CA CYS A 136 14.90 7.43 -12.58
C CYS A 136 15.14 5.93 -12.77
N LYS A 137 16.36 5.55 -13.14
CA LYS A 137 16.73 4.14 -13.31
C LYS A 137 16.45 3.30 -12.06
N LEU A 138 16.69 3.85 -10.87
CA LEU A 138 16.56 3.15 -9.60
C LEU A 138 15.09 3.01 -9.14
N CYS A 139 14.31 4.10 -9.12
CA CYS A 139 12.98 4.11 -8.50
C CYS A 139 11.80 4.30 -9.45
N GLY A 140 12.02 4.58 -10.73
CA GLY A 140 10.94 4.84 -11.69
C GLY A 140 10.21 6.17 -11.53
N CYS A 141 10.63 7.05 -10.62
CA CYS A 141 10.09 8.43 -10.50
C CYS A 141 10.78 9.38 -11.50
N PRO A 142 10.23 10.57 -11.81
CA PRO A 142 10.84 11.51 -12.76
C PRO A 142 12.30 11.85 -12.43
N GLY A 143 13.18 11.61 -13.41
CA GLY A 143 14.62 11.80 -13.31
C GLY A 143 15.07 13.08 -14.01
N GLN A 144 15.56 14.05 -13.25
CA GLN A 144 16.05 15.32 -13.80
C GLN A 144 17.57 15.35 -14.00
N LYS A 145 18.31 14.43 -13.36
CA LYS A 145 19.78 14.40 -13.38
C LYS A 145 20.25 13.22 -14.23
N VAL A 146 21.02 13.50 -15.28
CA VAL A 146 21.66 12.45 -16.09
C VAL A 146 23.02 12.07 -15.53
N CYS A 147 23.42 10.82 -15.71
CA CYS A 147 24.80 10.40 -15.39
C CYS A 147 25.79 11.22 -16.22
N SER A 148 26.70 11.94 -15.56
CA SER A 148 27.70 12.80 -16.21
C SER A 148 28.77 12.05 -17.01
N LYS A 149 28.84 10.71 -16.91
CA LYS A 149 29.79 9.89 -17.66
C LYS A 149 29.20 9.33 -18.94
N CYS A 150 28.02 8.70 -18.86
CA CYS A 150 27.41 8.04 -20.02
C CYS A 150 26.25 8.83 -20.64
N HIS A 151 25.66 9.78 -19.93
CA HIS A 151 24.46 10.54 -20.32
C HIS A 151 23.22 9.69 -20.69
N ALA A 152 23.28 8.36 -20.49
CA ALA A 152 22.26 7.41 -20.91
C ALA A 152 21.19 7.14 -19.86
N VAL A 153 21.52 7.27 -18.57
CA VAL A 153 20.60 6.98 -17.45
C VAL A 153 20.29 8.26 -16.68
N SER A 154 19.06 8.34 -16.17
CA SER A 154 18.57 9.49 -15.38
C SER A 154 18.26 9.08 -13.95
N TYR A 155 18.32 10.05 -13.03
CA TYR A 155 18.07 9.89 -11.61
C TYR A 155 17.23 11.05 -11.08
N CYS A 156 16.32 10.78 -10.13
CA CYS A 156 15.56 11.84 -9.46
C CYS A 156 16.44 12.63 -8.47
N SER A 157 17.40 11.97 -7.82
CA SER A 157 18.23 12.54 -6.76
C SER A 157 19.70 12.08 -6.84
N LYS A 158 20.57 12.75 -6.10
CA LYS A 158 21.99 12.37 -5.99
C LYS A 158 22.14 11.08 -5.17
N GLU A 159 21.24 10.90 -4.22
CA GLU A 159 21.12 9.75 -3.34
C GLU A 159 20.87 8.49 -4.17
N HIS A 160 19.87 8.52 -5.07
CA HIS A 160 19.57 7.39 -5.96
C HIS A 160 20.70 7.09 -6.95
N GLN A 161 21.36 8.13 -7.48
CA GLN A 161 22.55 7.93 -8.30
C GLN A 161 23.66 7.23 -7.51
N THR A 162 23.87 7.62 -6.25
CA THR A 162 24.92 7.06 -5.40
C THR A 162 24.63 5.60 -5.04
N ILE A 163 23.37 5.27 -4.71
CA ILE A 163 22.94 3.89 -4.46
C ILE A 163 23.16 3.04 -5.72
N ASP A 164 22.58 3.43 -6.85
CA ASP A 164 22.72 2.66 -8.10
C ASP A 164 24.19 2.53 -8.52
N TRP A 165 25.01 3.57 -8.36
CA TRP A 165 26.44 3.52 -8.64
C TRP A 165 27.17 2.47 -7.80
N LYS A 166 26.88 2.36 -6.50
CA LYS A 166 27.52 1.39 -5.61
C LYS A 166 27.16 -0.05 -5.97
N HIS A 167 25.92 -0.30 -6.39
CA HIS A 167 25.41 -1.67 -6.57
C HIS A 167 25.54 -2.19 -8.02
N CYS A 168 25.11 -1.40 -9.02
CA CYS A 168 24.99 -1.87 -10.40
C CYS A 168 25.71 -0.96 -11.40
N HIS A 169 25.39 0.33 -11.43
CA HIS A 169 25.76 1.21 -12.55
C HIS A 169 27.27 1.41 -12.73
N LYS A 170 28.10 1.34 -11.68
CA LYS A 170 29.57 1.45 -11.84
C LYS A 170 30.14 0.39 -12.79
N LYS A 171 29.54 -0.81 -12.85
CA LYS A 171 29.99 -1.92 -13.71
C LYS A 171 29.46 -1.80 -15.14
N GLU A 172 28.29 -1.21 -15.30
CA GLU A 172 27.52 -1.06 -16.55
C GLU A 172 27.80 0.27 -17.29
N CYS A 173 28.29 1.29 -16.58
CA CYS A 173 28.45 2.64 -17.14
C CYS A 173 29.31 2.62 -18.41
N CYS A 174 28.78 3.22 -19.49
CA CYS A 174 29.38 3.24 -20.83
C CYS A 174 29.55 1.87 -21.51
N LYS A 175 28.96 0.81 -20.97
CA LYS A 175 28.89 -0.50 -21.61
C LYS A 175 27.42 -0.74 -21.98
N GLN A 176 27.16 -1.10 -23.23
CA GLN A 176 25.81 -1.49 -23.70
C GLN A 176 25.44 -2.89 -23.19
N VAL A 177 25.55 -3.11 -21.87
CA VAL A 177 25.22 -4.39 -21.26
C VAL A 177 23.76 -4.32 -20.85
N PRO A 178 22.92 -5.30 -21.22
CA PRO A 178 21.57 -5.43 -20.71
C PRO A 178 21.64 -5.45 -19.18
N SER A 179 20.77 -4.67 -18.52
CA SER A 179 20.67 -4.64 -17.07
C SER A 179 20.48 -6.06 -16.54
N SER A 180 21.43 -6.59 -15.78
CA SER A 180 21.20 -7.88 -15.10
C SER A 180 20.13 -7.67 -14.02
N ALA A 181 19.25 -8.65 -13.83
CA ALA A 181 18.17 -8.65 -12.84
C ALA A 181 18.72 -8.77 -11.40
N VAL A 182 19.53 -7.79 -10.99
CA VAL A 182 20.05 -7.72 -9.63
C VAL A 182 19.00 -7.03 -8.78
N PRO A 183 18.62 -7.59 -7.62
CA PRO A 183 17.70 -6.96 -6.69
C PRO A 183 18.19 -5.56 -6.33
N SER A 184 17.32 -4.56 -6.50
CA SER A 184 17.62 -3.19 -6.08
C SER A 184 17.52 -3.12 -4.55
N PRO A 185 18.54 -2.61 -3.84
CA PRO A 185 18.45 -2.42 -2.39
C PRO A 185 17.42 -1.35 -1.99
N PHE A 186 17.01 -0.51 -2.95
CA PHE A 186 16.04 0.54 -2.70
C PHE A 186 14.59 0.08 -2.92
N LEU A 187 14.32 -0.72 -3.95
CA LEU A 187 12.97 -1.18 -4.25
C LEU A 187 12.55 -2.29 -3.27
N PHE A 188 11.26 -2.37 -2.97
CA PHE A 188 10.69 -3.55 -2.31
C PHE A 188 10.45 -4.67 -3.34
N PRO A 189 10.32 -5.93 -2.90
CA PRO A 189 9.88 -7.04 -3.76
C PRO A 189 8.61 -6.67 -4.53
N GLU A 190 8.56 -7.04 -5.79
CA GLU A 190 7.46 -6.71 -6.69
C GLU A 190 6.48 -7.89 -6.74
N LEU A 191 5.26 -7.69 -6.24
CA LEU A 191 4.22 -8.72 -6.09
C LEU A 191 2.86 -8.15 -6.51
N GLU A 192 1.99 -8.98 -7.06
CA GLU A 192 0.61 -8.61 -7.37
C GLU A 192 -0.22 -8.53 -6.09
N LEU A 193 -1.16 -7.59 -6.04
CA LEU A 193 -2.12 -7.46 -4.95
C LEU A 193 -3.51 -7.87 -5.47
N VAL A 194 -3.91 -9.09 -5.14
CA VAL A 194 -5.21 -9.66 -5.51
C VAL A 194 -6.21 -9.40 -4.39
N THR A 195 -7.45 -9.05 -4.75
CA THR A 195 -8.50 -8.74 -3.77
C THR A 195 -9.65 -9.73 -3.85
N GLU A 196 -10.10 -10.20 -2.68
CA GLU A 196 -11.23 -11.12 -2.52
C GLU A 196 -12.23 -10.55 -1.51
N PRO A 197 -13.54 -10.84 -1.65
CA PRO A 197 -14.54 -10.37 -0.68
C PRO A 197 -14.33 -11.04 0.69
N GLU A 198 -14.47 -10.26 1.77
CA GLU A 198 -14.44 -10.81 3.13
C GLU A 198 -15.65 -11.73 3.36
N GLU A 199 -15.39 -13.00 3.66
CA GLU A 199 -16.45 -13.93 4.05
C GLU A 199 -16.97 -13.60 5.45
N HIS A 200 -18.26 -13.28 5.56
CA HIS A 200 -18.90 -13.15 6.86
C HIS A 200 -19.09 -14.53 7.47
N GLN A 201 -18.32 -14.84 8.52
CA GLN A 201 -18.73 -15.87 9.46
C GLN A 201 -20.11 -15.47 10.00
N LYS A 202 -21.14 -16.26 9.70
CA LYS A 202 -22.44 -16.09 10.35
C LYS A 202 -22.18 -16.24 11.84
N GLU A 203 -22.26 -15.14 12.59
CA GLU A 203 -22.33 -15.20 14.03
C GLU A 203 -23.56 -16.06 14.36
N GLU A 204 -23.34 -17.31 14.78
CA GLU A 204 -24.40 -18.11 15.39
C GLU A 204 -24.84 -17.36 16.64
N SER A 205 -25.93 -16.62 16.52
CA SER A 205 -26.62 -15.99 17.63
C SER A 205 -27.18 -17.07 18.55
N SER A 206 -26.35 -17.59 19.45
CA SER A 206 -26.77 -18.54 20.48
C SER A 206 -27.28 -17.79 21.70
N GLN A 207 -28.58 -17.44 21.66
CA GLN A 207 -29.47 -17.27 22.82
C GLN A 207 -30.71 -18.11 22.45
N THR A 208 -31.18 -19.12 23.20
CA THR A 208 -31.43 -19.21 24.64
C THR A 208 -31.61 -20.67 25.13
N VAL A 209 -31.01 -20.98 26.28
CA VAL A 209 -31.46 -21.76 27.47
C VAL A 209 -32.47 -22.92 27.33
N GLY A 210 -32.11 -24.09 27.88
CA GLY A 210 -33.05 -25.13 28.35
C GLY A 210 -32.36 -26.41 28.87
N ASP A 211 -32.34 -26.60 30.19
CA ASP A 211 -31.83 -27.76 30.94
C ASP A 211 -32.30 -29.14 30.45
N ALA A 212 -31.40 -30.12 30.44
CA ALA A 212 -31.65 -31.48 30.95
C ALA A 212 -30.34 -32.28 31.13
N GLN A 213 -30.18 -32.85 32.32
CA GLN A 213 -29.08 -33.70 32.78
C GLN A 213 -28.84 -34.92 31.87
N ASN A 214 -27.56 -35.25 31.63
CA ASN A 214 -27.05 -36.61 31.91
C ASN A 214 -25.52 -36.69 31.91
N ASN A 215 -25.06 -37.53 32.81
CA ASN A 215 -23.72 -37.71 33.33
C ASN A 215 -22.92 -38.71 32.48
N VAL A 216 -21.75 -38.34 31.93
CA VAL A 216 -20.67 -39.28 31.53
C VAL A 216 -19.32 -38.58 31.71
N GLU A 217 -18.48 -39.12 32.59
CA GLU A 217 -17.08 -38.73 32.78
C GLU A 217 -16.21 -39.14 31.59
N CYS A 218 -15.31 -38.26 31.14
CA CYS A 218 -14.00 -38.67 30.64
C CYS A 218 -12.98 -37.52 30.78
N SER A 219 -11.82 -37.87 31.35
CA SER A 219 -10.76 -37.00 31.84
C SER A 219 -9.90 -36.37 30.73
N SER A 220 -9.22 -35.28 31.10
CA SER A 220 -7.99 -34.69 30.51
C SER A 220 -8.06 -33.27 29.90
N LEU A 221 -8.81 -32.34 30.52
CA LEU A 221 -8.72 -30.91 30.22
C LEU A 221 -8.46 -30.11 31.51
N VAL A 222 -7.20 -29.84 31.85
CA VAL A 222 -6.88 -28.92 32.97
C VAL A 222 -5.72 -27.95 32.72
N ASP A 223 -5.16 -27.85 31.50
CA ASP A 223 -4.02 -26.92 31.25
C ASP A 223 -4.38 -25.71 30.35
N ASP A 224 -5.17 -25.86 29.28
CA ASP A 224 -5.42 -24.76 28.32
C ASP A 224 -6.46 -23.70 28.78
N LEU A 225 -7.37 -24.06 29.69
CA LEU A 225 -8.39 -23.14 30.20
C LEU A 225 -7.85 -22.23 31.31
N ALA A 226 -6.78 -22.64 31.98
CA ALA A 226 -6.18 -21.88 33.06
C ALA A 226 -5.37 -20.69 32.52
N GLU A 227 -4.60 -20.86 31.43
CA GLU A 227 -3.83 -19.76 30.83
C GLU A 227 -4.74 -18.65 30.28
N THR A 228 -5.83 -19.02 29.62
CA THR A 228 -6.81 -18.04 29.10
C THR A 228 -7.58 -17.32 30.21
N GLU A 229 -7.89 -17.97 31.34
CA GLU A 229 -8.48 -17.30 32.51
C GLU A 229 -7.46 -16.45 33.30
N LEU A 230 -6.21 -16.90 33.42
CA LEU A 230 -5.12 -16.17 34.09
C LEU A 230 -4.72 -14.91 33.31
N GLU A 231 -4.70 -14.94 31.97
CA GLU A 231 -4.52 -13.75 31.13
C GLU A 231 -5.68 -12.76 31.25
N ASN A 232 -6.92 -13.26 31.33
CA ASN A 232 -8.11 -12.42 31.50
C ASN A 232 -8.22 -11.80 32.91
N MET A 233 -7.66 -12.45 33.95
CA MET A 233 -7.66 -11.93 35.32
C MET A 233 -6.48 -10.96 35.60
N ALA A 234 -5.42 -11.00 34.79
CA ALA A 234 -4.22 -10.16 34.98
C ALA A 234 -4.29 -8.77 34.33
N MET A 235 -5.23 -8.55 33.41
CA MET A 235 -5.46 -7.23 32.83
C MET A 235 -6.68 -6.58 33.49
N HIS A 236 -6.49 -5.44 34.16
CA HIS A 236 -7.58 -4.46 34.19
C HIS A 236 -7.96 -4.24 32.73
N GLU A 237 -9.16 -4.66 32.30
CA GLU A 237 -9.60 -4.57 30.90
C GLU A 237 -9.58 -3.10 30.45
N THR A 238 -8.44 -2.64 29.93
CA THR A 238 -8.33 -1.33 29.33
C THR A 238 -9.16 -1.32 28.05
N GLU A 239 -9.71 -0.16 27.69
CA GLU A 239 -10.42 -0.01 26.41
C GLU A 239 -9.53 -0.42 25.24
N ASP A 240 -8.23 -0.17 25.36
CA ASP A 240 -7.21 -0.56 24.38
C ASP A 240 -7.11 -2.07 24.18
N GLY A 241 -7.08 -2.85 25.27
CA GLY A 241 -7.05 -4.30 25.21
C GLY A 241 -8.26 -4.88 24.48
N LYS A 242 -9.45 -4.28 24.66
CA LYS A 242 -10.68 -4.68 23.94
C LYS A 242 -10.59 -4.39 22.45
N VAL A 243 -10.07 -3.22 22.06
CA VAL A 243 -9.87 -2.87 20.64
C VAL A 243 -8.87 -3.81 20.00
N PHE A 244 -7.74 -4.09 20.66
CA PHE A 244 -6.73 -5.01 20.13
C PHE A 244 -7.23 -6.46 20.03
N GLN A 245 -8.00 -6.96 21.00
CA GLN A 245 -8.64 -8.27 20.90
C GLN A 245 -9.66 -8.33 19.76
N LYS A 246 -10.45 -7.27 19.56
CA LYS A 246 -11.38 -7.16 18.42
C LYS A 246 -10.64 -7.17 17.09
N PHE A 247 -9.51 -6.46 17.00
CA PHE A 247 -8.62 -6.50 15.86
C PHE A 247 -8.14 -7.93 15.59
N LYS A 248 -7.53 -8.59 16.59
CA LYS A 248 -7.02 -9.97 16.49
C LYS A 248 -8.10 -10.95 16.04
N ARG A 249 -9.28 -10.89 16.67
CA ARG A 249 -10.41 -11.77 16.31
C ARG A 249 -10.86 -11.56 14.87
N ARG A 250 -10.89 -10.31 14.40
CA ARG A 250 -11.31 -9.99 13.03
C ARG A 250 -10.31 -10.49 11.98
N ILE A 251 -9.01 -10.43 12.27
CA ILE A 251 -7.98 -10.90 11.33
C ILE A 251 -7.70 -12.40 11.43
N ALA A 252 -8.21 -13.08 12.46
CA ALA A 252 -7.89 -14.48 12.75
C ALA A 252 -8.30 -15.45 11.64
N SER A 253 -9.38 -15.16 10.90
CA SER A 253 -9.78 -15.99 9.76
C SER A 253 -8.80 -15.89 8.60
N GLU A 254 -8.25 -14.69 8.36
CA GLU A 254 -7.39 -14.38 7.21
C GLU A 254 -6.14 -13.60 7.68
N PRO A 255 -5.21 -14.23 8.40
CA PRO A 255 -4.06 -13.53 9.00
C PRO A 255 -3.06 -13.01 7.94
N HIS A 256 -3.08 -13.57 6.74
CA HIS A 256 -2.20 -13.19 5.64
C HIS A 256 -2.66 -11.94 4.85
N GLN A 257 -3.81 -11.36 5.21
CA GLN A 257 -4.32 -10.16 4.54
C GLN A 257 -3.37 -8.95 4.70
N VAL A 258 -2.99 -8.33 3.58
CA VAL A 258 -2.11 -7.14 3.55
C VAL A 258 -2.86 -5.84 3.30
N LEU A 259 -4.10 -5.92 2.81
CA LEU A 259 -4.98 -4.78 2.51
C LEU A 259 -6.41 -5.10 3.00
N ARG A 260 -7.13 -4.09 3.47
CA ARG A 260 -8.60 -4.14 3.54
C ARG A 260 -9.18 -2.92 2.84
N TYR A 261 -9.88 -3.13 1.74
CA TYR A 261 -10.51 -2.10 0.94
C TYR A 261 -11.98 -1.96 1.32
N PHE A 262 -12.40 -0.77 1.74
CA PHE A 262 -13.80 -0.49 2.08
C PHE A 262 -14.08 1.03 2.03
N ARG A 263 -14.35 1.53 0.83
CA ARG A 263 -14.56 2.97 0.60
C ARG A 263 -15.81 3.49 1.31
N ASP A 264 -15.67 4.66 1.95
CA ASP A 264 -16.68 5.27 2.85
C ASP A 264 -16.99 4.41 4.08
N GLY A 265 -16.13 3.44 4.38
CA GLY A 265 -16.21 2.58 5.54
C GLY A 265 -15.47 3.10 6.77
N SER A 266 -15.18 2.19 7.70
CA SER A 266 -14.38 2.48 8.89
C SER A 266 -13.15 1.56 8.98
N PRO A 267 -11.97 2.11 9.33
CA PRO A 267 -10.80 1.28 9.55
C PRO A 267 -10.94 0.34 10.74
N LEU A 268 -10.29 -0.81 10.67
CA LEU A 268 -10.04 -1.71 11.78
C LEU A 268 -8.74 -1.26 12.49
N TRP A 269 -8.93 -0.60 13.63
CA TRP A 269 -7.84 -0.05 14.45
C TRP A 269 -7.20 -1.10 15.36
N VAL A 270 -5.89 -0.95 15.59
CA VAL A 270 -5.13 -1.81 16.52
C VAL A 270 -5.18 -1.31 17.97
N SER A 271 -5.51 -0.03 18.15
CA SER A 271 -5.54 0.65 19.46
C SER A 271 -6.75 1.58 19.55
N SER A 272 -7.22 1.79 20.77
CA SER A 272 -8.20 2.84 21.11
C SER A 272 -7.60 4.25 21.07
N GLU A 273 -6.27 4.36 21.17
CA GLU A 273 -5.52 5.62 21.11
C GLU A 273 -5.26 6.04 19.66
N HIS A 274 -5.07 7.34 19.44
CA HIS A 274 -4.67 7.88 18.12
C HIS A 274 -5.59 7.48 16.96
N VAL A 275 -6.88 7.31 17.23
CA VAL A 275 -7.92 7.21 16.21
C VAL A 275 -8.26 8.62 15.71
N PRO A 276 -8.28 8.90 14.40
CA PRO A 276 -8.54 10.23 13.88
C PRO A 276 -9.99 10.64 14.15
N VAL A 277 -10.17 11.81 14.76
CA VAL A 277 -11.46 12.49 14.84
C VAL A 277 -11.74 13.14 13.48
N GLU A 278 -12.99 13.30 13.05
CA GLU A 278 -13.33 13.87 11.72
C GLU A 278 -12.59 15.18 11.40
N LYS A 279 -12.38 16.05 12.41
CA LYS A 279 -11.64 17.33 12.26
C LYS A 279 -10.13 17.15 12.06
N GLY A 280 -9.59 15.98 12.38
CA GLY A 280 -8.17 15.63 12.22
C GLY A 280 -7.80 15.26 10.78
N ILE A 281 -8.79 15.01 9.91
CA ILE A 281 -8.56 14.68 8.51
C ILE A 281 -8.65 15.97 7.68
N PRO A 282 -7.56 16.41 7.02
CA PRO A 282 -7.60 17.62 6.22
C PRO A 282 -8.50 17.47 4.99
N HIS A 283 -9.15 18.56 4.61
CA HIS A 283 -9.93 18.63 3.37
C HIS A 283 -9.03 18.44 2.14
N CYS A 284 -9.63 17.93 1.07
CA CYS A 284 -9.00 17.88 -0.25
C CYS A 284 -8.70 19.30 -0.75
N SER A 285 -7.74 19.45 -1.67
CA SER A 285 -7.41 20.73 -2.30
C SER A 285 -8.59 21.38 -3.04
N CYS A 286 -9.57 20.59 -3.46
CA CYS A 286 -10.82 21.09 -4.05
C CYS A 286 -11.85 21.61 -3.03
N GLY A 287 -11.60 21.45 -1.73
CA GLY A 287 -12.50 21.84 -0.64
C GLY A 287 -13.40 20.71 -0.11
N SER A 288 -13.58 19.61 -0.85
CA SER A 288 -14.33 18.44 -0.37
C SER A 288 -13.67 17.79 0.84
N ARG A 289 -14.47 17.15 1.70
CA ARG A 289 -13.96 16.25 2.75
C ARG A 289 -13.24 15.05 2.12
N ARG A 290 -12.34 14.44 2.89
CA ARG A 290 -11.77 13.13 2.56
C ARG A 290 -12.51 12.04 3.34
N ILE A 291 -12.73 10.90 2.70
CA ILE A 291 -13.36 9.71 3.27
C ILE A 291 -12.37 8.57 3.30
N PHE A 292 -12.58 7.61 4.19
CA PHE A 292 -11.78 6.39 4.23
C PHE A 292 -11.92 5.63 2.90
N GLU A 293 -10.82 5.09 2.41
CA GLU A 293 -10.78 4.31 1.17
C GLU A 293 -10.35 2.87 1.43
N PHE A 294 -9.16 2.71 2.00
CA PHE A 294 -8.60 1.40 2.33
C PHE A 294 -7.59 1.52 3.46
N GLN A 295 -7.27 0.39 4.08
CA GLN A 295 -6.19 0.28 5.04
C GLN A 295 -5.14 -0.75 4.62
N VAL A 296 -3.89 -0.44 4.93
CA VAL A 296 -2.75 -1.34 4.79
C VAL A 296 -2.51 -2.02 6.13
N MET A 297 -2.44 -3.34 6.11
CA MET A 297 -2.31 -4.18 7.28
C MET A 297 -0.84 -4.32 7.69
N PRO A 298 -0.56 -4.64 8.96
CA PRO A 298 0.82 -4.81 9.45
C PRO A 298 1.48 -6.04 8.83
N GLN A 299 0.70 -7.04 8.40
CA GLN A 299 1.19 -8.25 7.75
C GLN A 299 2.06 -7.96 6.51
N LEU A 300 1.80 -6.85 5.80
CA LEU A 300 2.60 -6.44 4.65
C LEU A 300 4.10 -6.31 4.99
N LEU A 301 4.43 -5.92 6.22
CA LEU A 301 5.82 -5.72 6.66
C LEU A 301 6.67 -6.99 6.50
N ASN A 302 6.07 -8.17 6.67
CA ASN A 302 6.75 -9.46 6.54
C ASN A 302 7.21 -9.72 5.10
N ASP A 303 6.46 -9.22 4.11
CA ASP A 303 6.73 -9.43 2.70
C ASP A 303 7.70 -8.40 2.09
N LEU A 304 7.94 -7.28 2.79
CA LEU A 304 8.84 -6.21 2.32
C LEU A 304 10.33 -6.60 2.39
N LYS A 305 10.67 -7.75 2.98
CA LYS A 305 12.06 -8.29 3.12
C LYS A 305 13.05 -7.22 3.54
N VAL A 306 12.71 -6.48 4.61
CA VAL A 306 13.56 -5.43 5.18
C VAL A 306 14.66 -6.11 6.02
N ASP A 307 15.52 -6.90 5.38
CA ASP A 307 16.49 -7.80 6.02
C ASP A 307 17.77 -7.10 6.54
N SER A 308 17.80 -5.77 6.56
CA SER A 308 18.85 -5.08 7.29
C SER A 308 18.45 -5.03 8.76
N THR A 309 19.24 -5.68 9.61
CA THR A 309 19.14 -5.71 11.10
C THR A 309 19.04 -4.33 11.77
N ASP A 310 19.13 -3.25 11.00
CA ASP A 310 19.06 -1.86 11.43
C ASP A 310 17.78 -1.13 10.96
N ALA A 311 16.81 -1.79 10.31
CA ALA A 311 15.65 -1.13 9.71
C ALA A 311 14.27 -1.60 10.21
N SER A 312 13.76 -0.91 11.23
CA SER A 312 12.39 -1.08 11.74
C SER A 312 11.40 -0.17 10.99
N ILE A 313 11.13 -0.46 9.71
CA ILE A 313 9.91 0.05 9.08
C ILE A 313 8.76 -0.62 9.83
N ASP A 314 7.91 0.15 10.49
CA ASP A 314 6.87 -0.40 11.36
C ASP A 314 5.59 0.44 11.36
N TRP A 315 4.45 -0.25 11.47
CA TRP A 315 3.11 0.30 11.67
C TRP A 315 2.17 -0.78 12.17
N GLY A 316 1.16 -0.39 12.95
CA GLY A 316 0.03 -1.25 13.29
C GLY A 316 -1.04 -1.26 12.20
N THR A 317 -1.40 -0.09 11.68
CA THR A 317 -2.29 0.06 10.52
C THR A 317 -2.06 1.39 9.83
N LEU A 318 -2.16 1.41 8.50
CA LEU A 318 -2.15 2.64 7.70
C LEU A 318 -3.52 2.85 7.07
N ALA A 319 -4.28 3.85 7.49
CA ALA A 319 -5.56 4.20 6.91
C ALA A 319 -5.41 5.30 5.86
N VAL A 320 -5.85 5.02 4.63
CA VAL A 320 -5.81 5.95 3.50
C VAL A 320 -7.16 6.63 3.33
N TYR A 321 -7.13 7.96 3.22
CA TYR A 321 -8.30 8.81 3.03
C TYR A 321 -8.19 9.58 1.73
N THR A 322 -9.23 9.53 0.91
CA THR A 322 -9.27 10.16 -0.42
C THR A 322 -10.44 11.14 -0.55
N CYS A 323 -10.37 12.03 -1.54
CA CYS A 323 -11.46 12.96 -1.84
C CYS A 323 -12.82 12.25 -2.03
N ALA A 324 -13.84 12.65 -1.27
CA ALA A 324 -15.20 12.09 -1.37
C ALA A 324 -15.78 12.21 -2.79
N ASP A 325 -15.65 13.40 -3.37
CA ASP A 325 -16.13 13.71 -4.73
C ASP A 325 -15.22 13.17 -5.84
N SER A 326 -14.10 12.55 -5.46
CA SER A 326 -13.03 12.14 -6.37
C SER A 326 -12.68 13.24 -7.40
N CYS A 327 -12.41 14.45 -6.91
CA CYS A 327 -12.25 15.65 -7.74
C CYS A 327 -11.29 15.48 -8.94
N ASP A 328 -11.64 16.14 -10.04
CA ASP A 328 -10.86 16.16 -11.28
C ASP A 328 -9.74 17.21 -11.16
N GLN A 329 -8.50 16.79 -11.42
CA GLN A 329 -7.32 17.65 -11.48
C GLN A 329 -6.60 17.49 -12.83
N GLY A 330 -7.31 17.02 -13.85
CA GLY A 330 -6.74 16.62 -15.13
C GLY A 330 -5.80 15.43 -14.97
N ASN A 331 -4.62 15.53 -15.57
CA ASN A 331 -3.60 14.48 -15.55
C ASN A 331 -2.70 14.52 -14.29
N LYS A 332 -2.92 15.50 -13.40
CA LYS A 332 -2.13 15.67 -12.18
C LYS A 332 -2.46 14.62 -11.14
N TYR A 333 -1.43 14.23 -10.41
CA TYR A 333 -1.56 13.37 -9.24
C TYR A 333 -2.00 14.21 -8.04
N SER A 334 -3.18 13.91 -7.50
CA SER A 334 -3.72 14.60 -6.33
C SER A 334 -3.11 14.03 -5.06
N SER A 335 -2.55 14.86 -4.18
CA SER A 335 -2.10 14.41 -2.86
C SER A 335 -3.30 14.04 -1.97
N GLU A 336 -3.28 12.81 -1.49
CA GLU A 336 -4.27 12.27 -0.56
C GLU A 336 -3.67 12.11 0.84
N PHE A 337 -4.50 11.69 1.80
CA PHE A 337 -4.12 11.66 3.19
C PHE A 337 -3.92 10.23 3.69
N ILE A 338 -2.94 10.05 4.56
CA ILE A 338 -2.63 8.77 5.19
C ILE A 338 -2.45 8.97 6.68
N TRP A 339 -3.03 8.06 7.44
CA TRP A 339 -2.97 8.04 8.90
C TRP A 339 -2.31 6.74 9.36
N LYS A 340 -1.21 6.87 10.09
CA LYS A 340 -0.45 5.79 10.70
C LYS A 340 -0.84 5.64 12.16
N GLN A 341 -1.27 4.44 12.56
CA GLN A 341 -1.40 4.05 13.95
C GLN A 341 -0.41 2.92 14.24
N ASP A 342 0.33 3.04 15.34
CA ASP A 342 1.23 1.99 15.84
C ASP A 342 0.57 1.15 16.92
N PHE A 343 1.12 -0.04 17.17
CA PHE A 343 0.74 -0.84 18.33
C PHE A 343 1.06 -0.08 19.62
N THR A 344 0.27 -0.32 20.66
CA THR A 344 0.59 0.17 21.99
C THR A 344 1.79 -0.58 22.55
N GLU A 345 2.76 0.15 23.10
CA GLU A 345 3.85 -0.47 23.85
C GLU A 345 3.24 -1.13 25.09
N GLN A 346 3.40 -2.45 25.21
CA GLN A 346 3.15 -3.13 26.48
C GLN A 346 4.15 -2.53 27.49
N LYS A 347 3.63 -1.75 28.44
CA LYS A 347 4.42 -1.15 29.52
C LYS A 347 4.89 -2.17 30.53
#